data_AF-A0A2V7NFA0-F1
#
_entry.id   AF-A0A2V7NFA0-F1
#
_cell.length_a   1.000
_cell.length_b   1.000
_cell.length_c   1.000
_cell.angle_alpha   90.00
_cell.angle_beta   90.00
_cell.angle_gamma   90.00
#
_symmetry.space_group_name_H-M   'P 1'
#
loop_
_entity.id
_entity.type
_entity.pdbx_description
1 polymer ?
#
loop_
_entity_poly.entity_id
_entity_poly.type
_entity_poly.pdbx_seq_one_letter_code
_entity_poly.pdbx_strand_id
1 'polypeptide(L)'
;MVNQAFVKKFNLGEHAVGKFMSTRGPDSLNIQIVGVIPDVKYASVKEAVPPLFYTPWLQDTHVERMNFYVRSAAPAALLRALPAALKQLEPGLPLEGLKTMPQQVRENFSV
;
A
#
# COMPACT_ATOMS: atom_id res chain seq x y z
N MET A 1 8.72 -0.66 7.16
CA MET A 1 9.67 -1.15 6.12
C MET A 1 9.95 -0.03 5.12
N VAL A 2 11.08 -0.07 4.40
CA VAL A 2 11.44 0.93 3.38
C VAL A 2 11.82 0.24 2.05
N ASN A 3 11.77 0.93 0.91
CA ASN A 3 12.26 0.39 -0.36
C ASN A 3 13.76 0.70 -0.62
N GLN A 4 14.34 0.12 -1.67
CA GLN A 4 15.74 0.32 -2.03
C GLN A 4 16.04 1.78 -2.42
N ALA A 5 15.11 2.47 -3.09
CA ALA A 5 15.21 3.89 -3.41
C ALA A 5 15.35 4.76 -2.15
N PHE A 6 14.63 4.42 -1.07
CA PHE A 6 14.76 5.08 0.23
C PHE A 6 16.17 4.89 0.82
N VAL A 7 16.66 3.64 0.83
CA VAL A 7 18.02 3.31 1.34
C VAL A 7 19.09 4.10 0.59
N LYS A 8 18.98 4.20 -0.75
CA LYS A 8 19.90 4.97 -1.60
C LYS A 8 19.82 6.47 -1.31
N LYS A 9 18.61 7.04 -1.27
CA LYS A 9 18.42 8.49 -1.04
C LYS A 9 19.04 8.97 0.26
N PHE A 10 18.93 8.18 1.33
CA PHE A 10 19.43 8.55 2.65
C PHE A 10 20.80 7.94 2.97
N ASN A 11 21.48 7.34 1.99
CA ASN A 11 22.80 6.73 2.12
C ASN A 11 22.92 5.78 3.34
N LEU A 12 21.90 4.93 3.55
CA LEU A 12 21.83 4.08 4.74
C LEU A 12 22.71 2.82 4.63
N GLY A 13 23.15 2.48 3.41
CA GLY A 13 23.99 1.32 3.11
C GLY A 13 23.33 -0.01 3.45
N GLU A 14 24.16 -1.04 3.66
CA GLU A 14 23.72 -2.40 4.01
C GLU A 14 23.09 -2.49 5.42
N HIS A 15 23.31 -1.48 6.27
CA HIS A 15 22.87 -1.44 7.66
C HIS A 15 21.59 -0.63 7.85
N ALA A 16 20.72 -0.54 6.83
CA ALA A 16 19.48 0.22 6.92
C ALA A 16 18.52 -0.34 8.00
N VAL A 17 18.45 -1.67 8.14
CA VAL A 17 17.64 -2.32 9.18
C VAL A 17 18.20 -2.00 10.57
N GLY A 18 17.31 -1.65 11.49
CA GLY A 18 17.65 -1.27 12.86
C GLY A 18 17.87 0.24 13.07
N LYS A 19 18.11 1.01 11.99
CA LYS A 19 18.17 2.48 12.07
C LYS A 19 16.78 3.09 12.32
N PHE A 20 16.77 4.31 12.85
CA PHE A 20 15.54 5.04 13.13
C PHE A 20 15.34 6.21 12.16
N MET A 21 14.08 6.48 11.86
CA MET A 21 13.61 7.60 11.05
C MET A 21 12.45 8.33 11.77
N SER A 22 12.06 9.48 11.25
CA SER A 22 10.88 10.22 11.72
C SER A 22 10.18 10.88 10.53
N THR A 23 8.86 11.05 10.64
CA THR A 23 8.06 11.88 9.74
C THR A 23 7.90 13.32 10.24
N ARG A 24 8.40 13.64 11.46
CA ARG A 24 8.23 14.92 12.15
C ARG A 24 9.57 15.60 12.53
N GLY A 25 10.61 15.39 11.72
CA GLY A 25 11.93 16.04 11.90
C GLY A 25 12.95 15.25 12.74
N PRO A 26 14.20 15.72 12.83
CA PRO A 26 15.34 14.94 13.33
C PRO A 26 15.31 14.66 14.85
N ASP A 27 14.69 15.52 15.66
CA ASP A 27 14.69 15.38 17.13
C ASP A 27 13.71 14.30 17.65
N SER A 28 13.13 13.52 16.75
CA SER A 28 12.03 12.59 17.05
C SER A 28 12.16 11.24 16.35
N LEU A 29 13.38 10.79 16.04
CA LEU A 29 13.63 9.48 15.39
C LEU A 29 13.03 8.34 16.23
N ASN A 30 11.78 7.97 15.94
CA ASN A 30 10.98 7.05 16.74
C ASN A 30 10.40 5.90 15.91
N ILE A 31 10.66 5.87 14.60
CA ILE A 31 10.23 4.79 13.71
C ILE A 31 11.45 3.95 13.34
N GLN A 32 11.48 2.70 13.78
CA GLN A 32 12.55 1.79 13.42
C GLN A 32 12.34 1.19 12.02
N ILE A 33 13.39 1.17 11.20
CA ILE A 33 13.40 0.44 9.94
C ILE A 33 13.56 -1.04 10.25
N VAL A 34 12.48 -1.81 10.12
CA VAL A 34 12.47 -3.27 10.40
C VAL A 34 12.73 -4.15 9.18
N GLY A 35 12.91 -3.56 8.00
CA GLY A 35 13.13 -4.32 6.76
C GLY A 35 13.20 -3.45 5.52
N VAL A 36 13.87 -3.98 4.50
CA VAL A 36 14.03 -3.37 3.18
C VAL A 36 13.33 -4.24 2.14
N ILE A 37 12.51 -3.62 1.28
CA ILE A 37 11.82 -4.28 0.18
C ILE A 37 12.37 -3.83 -1.18
N PRO A 38 12.17 -4.59 -2.27
CA PRO A 38 12.49 -4.14 -3.62
C PRO A 38 11.75 -2.86 -4.02
N ASP A 39 12.29 -2.14 -4.99
CA ASP A 39 11.62 -1.02 -5.63
C ASP A 39 10.38 -1.49 -6.42
N VAL A 40 9.22 -0.88 -6.14
CA VAL A 40 7.94 -1.19 -6.81
C VAL A 40 7.42 0.05 -7.52
N LYS A 41 7.05 -0.09 -8.80
CA LYS A 41 6.39 0.98 -9.54
C LYS A 41 4.95 1.13 -9.07
N TYR A 42 4.62 2.28 -8.49
CA TYR A 42 3.32 2.53 -7.85
C TYR A 42 2.35 3.34 -8.71
N ALA A 43 2.82 4.39 -9.40
CA ALA A 43 1.94 5.36 -10.07
C ALA A 43 2.22 5.60 -11.56
N SER A 44 3.47 5.46 -12.01
CA SER A 44 3.85 5.68 -13.40
C SER A 44 4.87 4.64 -13.85
N VAL A 45 4.64 4.06 -15.02
CA VAL A 45 5.58 3.12 -15.64
C VAL A 45 6.86 3.84 -16.10
N LYS A 46 6.79 5.16 -16.35
CA LYS A 46 7.85 5.97 -16.96
C LYS A 46 8.72 6.73 -15.95
N GLU A 47 8.26 6.94 -14.72
CA GLU A 47 9.01 7.70 -13.71
C GLU A 47 9.96 6.82 -12.88
N ALA A 48 10.98 7.45 -12.30
CA ALA A 48 11.86 6.81 -11.33
C ALA A 48 11.07 6.41 -10.08
N VAL A 49 11.40 5.26 -9.49
CA VAL A 49 10.72 4.76 -8.29
C VAL A 49 11.01 5.72 -7.11
N PRO A 50 9.98 6.30 -6.47
CA PRO A 50 10.22 7.21 -5.36
C PRO A 50 10.73 6.44 -4.12
N PRO A 51 11.46 7.12 -3.22
CA PRO A 51 11.79 6.59 -1.89
C PRO A 51 10.50 6.45 -1.07
N LEU A 52 10.18 5.22 -0.63
CA LEU A 52 8.94 4.90 0.08
C LEU A 52 9.22 4.19 1.40
N PHE A 53 8.35 4.45 2.38
CA PHE A 53 8.24 3.66 3.59
C PHE A 53 6.80 3.19 3.78
N TYR A 54 6.67 2.07 4.50
CA TYR A 54 5.41 1.39 4.77
C TYR A 54 5.29 1.12 6.26
N THR A 55 4.16 1.48 6.84
CA THR A 55 3.79 1.19 8.23
C THR A 55 2.56 0.26 8.26
N PRO A 56 2.48 -0.65 9.25
CA PRO A 56 1.24 -1.38 9.51
C PRO A 56 0.11 -0.40 9.77
N TRP A 57 -1.03 -0.55 9.08
CA TRP A 57 -2.17 0.35 9.24
C TRP A 57 -2.72 0.41 10.67
N LEU A 58 -2.55 -0.67 11.45
CA LEU A 58 -2.91 -0.71 12.89
C LEU A 58 -2.08 0.25 13.76
N GLN A 59 -0.95 0.74 13.26
CA GLN A 59 -0.13 1.75 13.94
C GLN A 59 -0.51 3.18 13.52
N ASP A 60 -1.34 3.32 12.48
CA ASP A 60 -1.81 4.61 12.01
C ASP A 60 -3.12 4.97 12.74
N THR A 61 -3.09 6.08 13.45
CA THR A 61 -4.26 6.60 14.17
C THR A 61 -5.20 7.40 13.26
N HIS A 62 -4.84 7.64 12.00
CA HIS A 62 -5.56 8.50 11.06
C HIS A 62 -5.71 7.86 9.68
N VAL A 63 -6.38 6.70 9.62
CA VAL A 63 -6.73 6.06 8.34
C VAL A 63 -7.96 6.73 7.74
N GLU A 64 -7.76 7.66 6.81
CA GLU A 64 -8.87 8.36 6.12
C GLU A 64 -9.54 7.51 5.03
N ARG A 65 -8.75 6.70 4.31
CA ARG A 65 -9.22 5.84 3.20
C ARG A 65 -8.48 4.52 3.21
N MET A 66 -9.20 3.43 2.94
CA MET A 66 -8.63 2.09 2.85
C MET A 66 -9.12 1.40 1.57
N ASN A 67 -8.21 0.73 0.87
CA ASN A 67 -8.54 -0.12 -0.27
C ASN A 67 -8.14 -1.56 0.04
N PHE A 68 -8.97 -2.52 -0.35
CA PHE A 68 -8.73 -3.94 -0.11
C PHE A 68 -8.41 -4.67 -1.41
N TYR A 69 -7.33 -5.44 -1.39
CA TYR A 69 -6.98 -6.39 -2.45
C TYR A 69 -7.21 -7.80 -1.93
N VAL A 70 -8.13 -8.53 -2.56
CA VAL A 70 -8.49 -9.90 -2.14
C VAL A 70 -8.03 -10.90 -3.18
N ARG A 71 -7.21 -11.88 -2.76
CA ARG A 71 -6.80 -13.00 -3.59
C ARG A 71 -7.84 -14.12 -3.48
N SER A 72 -8.38 -14.57 -4.60
CA SER A 72 -9.38 -15.65 -4.66
C SER A 72 -9.16 -16.53 -5.88
N ALA A 73 -9.47 -17.82 -5.75
CA ALA A 73 -9.53 -18.75 -6.88
C ALA A 73 -10.74 -18.51 -7.80
N ALA A 74 -11.77 -17.82 -7.30
CA ALA A 74 -13.00 -17.53 -8.03
C ALA A 74 -13.38 -16.03 -7.93
N PRO A 75 -12.57 -15.11 -8.47
CA PRO A 75 -12.74 -13.67 -8.27
C PRO A 75 -14.08 -13.13 -8.77
N ALA A 76 -14.59 -13.63 -9.89
CA ALA A 76 -15.90 -13.21 -10.43
C ALA A 76 -17.09 -13.69 -9.59
N ALA A 77 -16.99 -14.86 -8.95
CA ALA A 77 -18.02 -15.33 -8.03
C ALA A 77 -17.98 -14.52 -6.72
N LEU A 78 -16.78 -14.23 -6.21
CA LEU A 78 -16.58 -13.40 -5.02
C LEU A 78 -17.15 -11.99 -5.23
N LEU A 79 -16.88 -11.34 -6.36
CA LEU A 79 -17.42 -10.02 -6.67
C LEU A 79 -18.95 -9.98 -6.68
N ARG A 80 -19.62 -11.05 -7.13
CA ARG A 80 -21.09 -11.14 -7.10
C ARG A 80 -21.65 -11.33 -5.68
N ALA A 81 -20.90 -11.99 -4.80
CA ALA A 81 -21.33 -12.26 -3.43
C ALA A 81 -21.05 -11.09 -2.46
N LEU A 82 -20.03 -10.27 -2.74
CA LEU A 82 -19.58 -9.17 -1.87
C LEU A 82 -20.69 -8.19 -1.48
N PRO A 83 -21.56 -7.71 -2.39
CA PRO A 83 -22.62 -6.76 -2.01
C PRO A 83 -23.59 -7.30 -0.96
N ALA A 84 -23.98 -8.57 -1.07
CA ALA A 84 -24.88 -9.19 -0.09
C ALA A 84 -24.20 -9.35 1.27
N ALA A 85 -22.94 -9.76 1.29
CA ALA A 85 -22.17 -9.91 2.53
C ALA A 85 -21.93 -8.57 3.23
N LEU A 86 -21.57 -7.52 2.48
CA LEU A 86 -21.35 -6.19 3.04
C LEU A 86 -22.64 -5.56 3.55
N LYS A 87 -23.77 -5.76 2.86
CA LYS A 87 -25.07 -5.29 3.34
C LYS A 87 -25.47 -5.93 4.67
N GLN A 88 -25.06 -7.16 4.95
CA GLN A 88 -25.30 -7.81 6.25
C GLN A 88 -24.40 -7.26 7.35
N LEU A 89 -23.17 -6.88 7.01
CA LEU A 89 -22.18 -6.38 7.96
C LEU A 89 -22.42 -4.90 8.29
N GLU A 90 -22.53 -4.05 7.27
CA GLU A 90 -22.69 -2.60 7.40
C GLU A 90 -23.53 -2.05 6.23
N PRO A 91 -24.87 -1.92 6.40
CA PRO A 91 -25.78 -1.51 5.33
C PRO A 91 -25.52 -0.11 4.75
N GLY A 92 -24.86 0.77 5.51
CA GLY A 92 -24.59 2.16 5.11
C GLY A 92 -23.31 2.38 4.30
N LEU A 93 -22.49 1.34 4.12
CA LEU A 93 -21.20 1.49 3.44
C LEU A 93 -21.36 1.45 1.91
N PRO A 94 -21.00 2.52 1.18
CA PRO A 94 -21.02 2.49 -0.28
C PRO A 94 -19.95 1.54 -0.81
N LEU A 95 -20.35 0.69 -1.75
CA LEU A 95 -19.46 -0.19 -2.50
C LEU A 95 -19.02 0.50 -3.78
N GLU A 96 -17.80 1.01 -3.78
CA GLU A 96 -17.20 1.70 -4.92
C GLU A 96 -16.09 0.86 -5.56
N GLY A 97 -15.92 0.98 -6.89
CA GLY A 97 -14.74 0.47 -7.58
C GLY A 97 -14.56 -1.05 -7.61
N LEU A 98 -15.61 -1.84 -7.34
CA LEU A 98 -15.57 -3.31 -7.39
C LEU A 98 -15.16 -3.83 -8.76
N LYS A 99 -13.95 -4.37 -8.85
CA LYS A 99 -13.42 -4.95 -10.08
C LYS A 99 -12.35 -5.99 -9.81
N THR A 100 -12.13 -6.85 -10.80
CA THR A 100 -11.03 -7.81 -10.78
C THR A 100 -9.71 -7.10 -11.10
N MET A 101 -8.58 -7.67 -10.65
CA MET A 101 -7.26 -7.14 -11.02
C MET A 101 -7.04 -7.04 -12.54
N PRO A 102 -7.42 -8.04 -13.37
CA PRO A 102 -7.35 -7.88 -14.82
C PRO A 102 -8.19 -6.72 -15.39
N GLN A 103 -9.34 -6.40 -14.79
CA GLN A 103 -10.13 -5.23 -15.18
C GLN A 103 -9.41 -3.92 -14.82
N GLN A 104 -8.94 -3.78 -13.58
CA GLN A 104 -8.17 -2.60 -13.12
C GLN A 104 -6.95 -2.32 -14.01
N VAL A 105 -6.23 -3.38 -14.39
CA VAL A 105 -5.05 -3.28 -15.25
C VAL A 105 -5.42 -2.71 -16.62
N ARG A 106 -6.49 -3.20 -17.25
CA ARG A 106 -6.94 -2.69 -18.56
C ARG A 106 -7.35 -1.22 -18.50
N GLU A 107 -8.02 -0.80 -17.44
CA GLU A 107 -8.43 0.60 -17.23
C GLU A 107 -7.22 1.53 -17.10
N ASN A 108 -6.16 1.09 -16.39
CA ASN A 108 -4.93 1.89 -16.22
C ASN A 108 -4.11 2.06 -17.51
N PHE A 109 -4.27 1.18 -18.50
CA PHE A 109 -3.55 1.25 -19.78
C PHE A 109 -4.33 1.94 -20.91
N SER A 110 -5.57 2.35 -20.66
CA SER A 110 -6.44 2.96 -21.68
C SER A 110 -6.30 4.49 -21.79
N VAL A 111 -5.10 5.03 -21.57
CA VAL A 111 -4.77 6.46 -21.70
C VAL A 111 -4.11 6.73 -23.05
#